data_AF-A0AA43C771-F1
#
_entry.id   AF-A0AA43C771-F1
#
_cell.length_a   1.000
_cell.length_b   1.000
_cell.length_c   1.000
_cell.angle_alpha   90.00
_cell.angle_beta   90.00
_cell.angle_gamma   90.00
#
_symmetry.space_group_name_H-M   'P 1'
#
loop_
_entity.id
_entity.type
_entity.pdbx_description
1 polymer ?
#
loop_
_entity_poly.entity_id
_entity_poly.type
_entity_poly.pdbx_seq_one_letter_code
_entity_poly.pdbx_strand_id
1 'polypeptide(L)'
;MDQIEFHIILRKPKYPVIIISAEKLYSAFNIKQLAKCCISSVPIEGKTIIQAIDSTGEEFWYSPGKYVLSPGFSFKRWTKKQLIETFNCSSNAQNSLQEYSTKSLSAKRLEKIVRDICELIRS
;
A
#
# COMPACT_ATOMS: atom_id res chain seq x y z
N MET A 1 -25.27 -9.10 7.39
CA MET A 1 -24.00 -8.34 7.23
C MET A 1 -22.91 -9.37 7.33
N ASP A 2 -22.40 -9.82 6.19
CA ASP A 2 -21.35 -10.84 6.18
C ASP A 2 -20.16 -10.33 6.98
N GLN A 3 -19.75 -11.10 7.99
CA GLN A 3 -18.50 -10.85 8.67
C GLN A 3 -17.41 -11.06 7.64
N ILE A 4 -16.79 -9.96 7.22
CA ILE A 4 -15.58 -10.00 6.45
C ILE A 4 -14.54 -10.72 7.31
N GLU A 5 -14.24 -11.97 6.96
CA GLU A 5 -13.08 -12.65 7.49
C GLU A 5 -11.85 -11.89 6.97
N PHE A 6 -11.07 -11.34 7.88
CA PHE A 6 -9.80 -10.67 7.58
C PHE A 6 -8.86 -10.92 8.74
N HIS A 7 -7.89 -11.80 8.51
CA HIS A 7 -6.98 -12.26 9.54
C HIS A 7 -5.59 -11.65 9.30
N ILE A 8 -4.96 -11.21 10.39
CA ILE A 8 -3.55 -10.80 10.37
C ILE A 8 -2.76 -11.86 11.12
N ILE A 9 -1.69 -12.36 10.49
CA ILE A 9 -0.75 -13.28 11.12
C ILE A 9 0.62 -12.62 11.32
N LEU A 10 1.37 -13.12 12.30
CA LEU A 10 2.70 -12.66 12.74
C LEU A 10 2.72 -11.26 13.37
N ARG A 11 2.45 -10.21 12.60
CA ARG A 11 2.38 -8.83 13.13
C ARG A 11 1.43 -7.95 12.33
N LYS A 12 0.95 -6.88 12.96
CA LYS A 12 0.11 -5.86 12.33
C LYS A 12 0.96 -4.82 11.58
N PRO A 13 0.49 -4.29 10.44
CA PRO A 13 1.15 -3.18 9.76
C PRO A 13 1.06 -1.89 10.58
N LYS A 14 2.05 -1.00 10.40
CA LYS A 14 1.95 0.38 10.92
C LYS A 14 1.28 1.29 9.90
N TYR A 15 0.38 2.14 10.37
CA TYR A 15 -0.39 3.05 9.51
C TYR A 15 0.34 4.37 9.25
N PRO A 16 0.05 5.05 8.13
CA PRO A 16 -0.84 4.62 7.04
C PRO A 16 -0.20 3.56 6.14
N VAL A 17 -1.02 2.87 5.34
CA VAL A 17 -0.62 1.77 4.45
C VAL A 17 -1.04 2.11 3.01
N ILE A 18 -0.13 1.88 2.06
CA ILE A 18 -0.41 1.94 0.62
C ILE A 18 -0.74 0.52 0.14
N ILE A 19 -1.84 0.33 -0.56
CA ILE A 19 -2.23 -0.96 -1.13
C ILE A 19 -2.07 -0.89 -2.64
N ILE A 20 -1.33 -1.84 -3.21
CA ILE A 20 -1.01 -1.91 -4.62
C ILE A 20 -1.96 -2.91 -5.29
N SER A 21 -2.78 -2.43 -6.23
CA SER A 21 -3.69 -3.24 -7.04
C SER A 21 -3.42 -3.04 -8.54
N ALA A 22 -4.02 -3.86 -9.38
CA ALA A 22 -3.90 -3.75 -10.84
C ALA A 22 -4.45 -2.42 -11.39
N GLU A 23 -5.53 -1.91 -10.80
CA GLU A 23 -6.26 -0.76 -11.34
C GLU A 23 -5.66 0.58 -10.89
N LYS A 24 -5.35 0.66 -9.59
CA LYS A 24 -4.87 1.86 -8.92
C LYS A 24 -4.26 1.54 -7.56
N LEU A 25 -3.71 2.55 -6.91
CA LEU A 25 -3.32 2.48 -5.51
C LEU A 25 -4.50 2.86 -4.62
N TYR A 26 -4.55 2.22 -3.45
CA TYR A 26 -5.44 2.59 -2.36
C TYR A 26 -4.63 2.99 -1.14
N SER A 27 -5.24 3.78 -0.25
CA SER A 27 -4.64 4.15 1.04
C SER A 27 -5.55 3.72 2.19
N ALA A 28 -4.94 3.30 3.29
CA ALA A 28 -5.62 2.93 4.51
C ALA A 28 -4.93 3.53 5.74
N PHE A 29 -5.72 4.10 6.64
CA PHE A 29 -5.25 4.74 7.88
C PHE A 29 -5.62 3.93 9.12
N ASN A 30 -6.42 2.87 8.96
CA ASN A 30 -6.79 1.94 10.02
C ASN A 30 -7.13 0.56 9.45
N ILE A 31 -7.33 -0.41 10.35
CA ILE A 31 -7.58 -1.82 9.99
C ILE A 31 -8.85 -2.05 9.18
N LYS A 32 -9.91 -1.28 9.43
CA LYS A 32 -11.17 -1.42 8.72
C LYS A 32 -11.01 -0.98 7.26
N GLN A 33 -10.32 0.13 7.03
CA GLN A 33 -9.98 0.61 5.69
C GLN A 33 -9.06 -0.37 4.97
N LEU A 34 -8.03 -0.87 5.66
CA LEU A 34 -7.09 -1.84 5.09
C LEU A 34 -7.82 -3.10 4.61
N ALA A 35 -8.64 -3.71 5.47
CA ALA A 35 -9.43 -4.89 5.13
C ALA A 35 -10.33 -4.63 3.92
N LYS A 36 -11.10 -3.53 3.95
CA LYS A 36 -11.98 -3.14 2.84
C LYS A 36 -11.20 -3.00 1.53
N CYS A 37 -10.10 -2.26 1.53
CA CYS A 37 -9.27 -2.04 0.35
C CYS A 37 -8.67 -3.35 -0.17
N CYS A 38 -8.10 -4.19 0.69
CA CYS A 38 -7.52 -5.48 0.28
C CYS A 38 -8.55 -6.40 -0.35
N ILE A 39 -9.77 -6.45 0.18
CA ILE A 39 -10.84 -7.32 -0.33
C ILE A 39 -11.42 -6.82 -1.64
N SER A 40 -11.52 -5.50 -1.82
CA SER A 40 -12.01 -4.91 -3.06
C SER A 40 -10.93 -4.76 -4.14
N SER A 41 -9.67 -5.06 -3.83
CA SER A 41 -8.55 -4.88 -4.77
C SER A 41 -8.36 -6.10 -5.66
N VAL A 42 -7.99 -5.85 -6.91
CA VAL A 42 -7.58 -6.88 -7.87
C VAL A 42 -6.05 -7.03 -7.85
N PRO A 43 -5.50 -8.24 -7.74
CA PRO A 43 -4.05 -8.46 -7.85
C PRO A 43 -3.49 -7.99 -9.19
N ILE A 44 -2.26 -7.47 -9.19
CA ILE A 44 -1.52 -7.18 -10.42
C ILE A 44 -1.39 -8.47 -11.25
N GLU A 45 -1.48 -8.36 -12.58
CA GLU A 45 -1.32 -9.48 -13.49
C GLU A 45 -0.06 -10.31 -13.19
N GLY A 46 -0.21 -11.64 -13.20
CA GLY A 46 0.85 -12.57 -12.84
C GLY A 46 1.11 -12.72 -11.33
N LYS A 47 0.39 -11.99 -10.47
CA LYS A 47 0.44 -12.15 -9.00
C LYS A 47 -0.87 -12.71 -8.46
N THR A 48 -0.76 -13.50 -7.39
CA THR A 48 -1.90 -14.09 -6.67
C THR A 48 -2.22 -13.38 -5.35
N ILE A 49 -1.44 -12.34 -5.02
CA ILE A 49 -1.52 -11.60 -3.75
C ILE A 49 -1.67 -10.11 -4.01
N ILE A 50 -2.30 -9.41 -3.07
CA ILE A 50 -2.31 -7.95 -3.00
C ILE A 50 -1.12 -7.52 -2.13
N GLN A 51 -0.28 -6.63 -2.64
CA GLN A 51 0.83 -6.06 -1.87
C GLN A 51 0.34 -4.82 -1.11
N ALA A 52 0.79 -4.68 0.13
CA ALA A 52 0.51 -3.51 0.96
C ALA A 52 1.80 -3.06 1.64
N ILE A 53 2.10 -1.76 1.59
CA ILE A 53 3.33 -1.18 2.14
C ILE A 53 2.96 -0.29 3.31
N ASP A 54 3.46 -0.65 4.49
CA ASP A 54 3.14 0.06 5.73
C ASP A 54 3.96 1.36 5.87
N SER A 55 3.70 2.16 6.90
CA SER A 55 4.39 3.44 7.09
C SER A 55 5.88 3.33 7.38
N THR A 56 6.34 2.13 7.74
CA THR A 56 7.76 1.84 7.85
C THR A 56 8.36 1.41 6.51
N GLY A 57 7.59 1.24 5.44
CA GLY A 57 8.08 0.71 4.17
C GLY A 57 8.27 -0.80 4.17
N GLU A 58 7.75 -1.50 5.18
CA GLU A 58 7.72 -2.95 5.18
C GLU A 58 6.53 -3.43 4.35
N GLU A 59 6.78 -4.49 3.57
CA GLU A 59 5.78 -5.08 2.70
C GLU A 59 4.94 -6.10 3.46
N PHE A 60 3.66 -6.16 3.11
CA PHE A 60 2.67 -7.12 3.55
C PHE A 60 1.99 -7.71 2.32
N TRP A 61 1.63 -9.00 2.40
CA TRP A 61 0.92 -9.72 1.35
C TRP A 61 -0.44 -10.13 1.89
N TYR A 62 -1.49 -9.67 1.21
CA TYR A 62 -2.83 -10.17 1.43
C TYR A 62 -3.12 -11.27 0.40
N SER A 63 -3.54 -12.43 0.88
CA SER A 63 -3.94 -13.58 0.06
C SER A 63 -5.46 -13.63 -0.05
N PRO A 64 -6.08 -13.21 -1.16
CA PRO A 64 -7.54 -13.14 -1.27
C PRO A 64 -8.25 -14.47 -1.00
N GLY A 65 -7.70 -15.59 -1.51
CA GLY A 65 -8.28 -16.92 -1.29
C GLY A 65 -8.17 -17.46 0.14
N LYS A 66 -7.40 -16.79 1.02
CA LYS A 66 -7.23 -17.18 2.44
C LYS A 66 -7.71 -16.11 3.40
N TYR A 67 -8.10 -14.93 2.92
CA TYR A 67 -8.45 -13.78 3.74
C TYR A 67 -7.39 -13.41 4.81
N VAL A 68 -6.13 -13.66 4.49
CA VAL A 68 -4.99 -13.47 5.41
C VAL A 68 -4.05 -12.41 4.88
N LEU A 69 -3.71 -11.45 5.74
CA LEU A 69 -2.60 -10.52 5.59
C LEU A 69 -1.42 -10.98 6.45
N SER A 70 -0.25 -11.09 5.84
CA SER A 70 1.01 -11.36 6.55
C SER A 70 2.09 -10.39 6.10
N PRO A 71 3.16 -10.18 6.91
CA PRO A 71 4.38 -9.60 6.39
C PRO A 71 4.86 -10.35 5.15
N GLY A 72 5.39 -9.63 4.17
CA GLY A 72 6.03 -10.20 2.99
C GLY A 72 7.35 -10.86 3.37
N PHE A 73 7.69 -11.95 2.67
CA PHE A 73 8.94 -12.69 2.91
C PHE A 73 10.16 -12.05 2.24
N SER A 74 9.95 -11.02 1.42
CA SER A 74 11.03 -10.19 0.90
C SER A 74 11.54 -9.30 2.03
N PHE A 75 12.62 -9.71 2.71
CA PHE A 75 13.34 -8.94 3.74
C PHE A 75 13.83 -7.54 3.29
N LYS A 76 13.52 -7.13 2.05
CA LYS A 76 13.91 -5.84 1.48
C LYS A 76 12.80 -4.82 1.72
N ARG A 77 13.05 -3.92 2.66
CA ARG A 77 12.27 -2.70 2.88
C ARG A 77 12.18 -1.88 1.60
N TRP A 78 10.99 -1.36 1.31
CA TRP A 78 10.78 -0.46 0.17
C TRP A 78 11.59 0.82 0.33
N THR A 79 12.29 1.20 -0.73
CA THR A 79 13.05 2.45 -0.75
C THR A 79 12.15 3.64 -1.04
N LYS A 80 12.60 4.84 -0.64
CA LYS A 80 11.91 6.11 -0.97
C LYS A 80 11.66 6.25 -2.47
N LYS A 81 12.64 5.86 -3.28
CA LYS A 81 12.58 5.93 -4.74
C LYS A 81 11.49 5.01 -5.31
N GLN A 82 11.48 3.74 -4.89
CA GLN A 82 10.47 2.78 -5.34
C GLN A 82 9.04 3.21 -5.00
N LEU A 83 8.83 3.75 -3.80
CA LEU A 83 7.51 4.25 -3.39
C LEU A 83 7.02 5.40 -4.28
N ILE A 84 7.90 6.35 -4.58
CA ILE A 84 7.56 7.53 -5.39
C ILE A 84 7.34 7.14 -6.84
N GLU A 85 8.20 6.30 -7.41
CA GLU A 85 8.04 5.77 -8.77
C GLU A 85 6.72 5.00 -8.89
N THR A 86 6.40 4.17 -7.90
CA THR A 86 5.13 3.41 -7.89
C THR A 86 3.92 4.35 -7.84
N PHE A 87 3.96 5.42 -7.05
CA PHE A 87 2.88 6.40 -7.02
C PHE A 87 2.79 7.19 -8.32
N ASN A 88 3.89 7.76 -8.81
CA ASN A 88 3.90 8.60 -10.01
C ASN A 88 3.52 7.82 -11.28
N CYS A 89 3.81 6.52 -11.35
CA CYS A 89 3.39 5.65 -12.44
C CYS A 89 1.96 5.09 -12.26
N SER A 90 1.27 5.38 -11.16
CA SER A 90 -0.07 4.88 -10.91
C SER A 90 -1.14 5.69 -11.64
N SER A 91 -2.28 5.05 -11.91
CA SER A 91 -3.48 5.71 -12.43
C SER A 91 -3.94 6.87 -11.54
N ASN A 92 -3.69 6.83 -10.22
CA ASN A 92 -4.06 7.92 -9.31
C ASN A 92 -3.35 9.23 -9.69
N ALA A 93 -2.01 9.18 -9.84
CA ALA A 93 -1.19 10.34 -10.16
C ALA A 93 -1.50 10.89 -11.55
N GLN A 94 -1.69 10.00 -12.52
CA GLN A 94 -2.02 10.38 -13.90
C GLN A 94 -3.38 11.07 -13.99
N ASN A 95 -4.40 10.55 -13.30
CA ASN A 95 -5.76 11.10 -13.36
C ASN A 95 -5.91 12.40 -12.56
N SER A 96 -5.18 12.56 -11.44
CA SER A 96 -5.25 13.78 -10.63
C SER A 96 -4.26 14.87 -11.09
N LEU A 97 -3.39 14.57 -12.07
CA LEU A 97 -2.27 15.42 -12.49
C LEU A 97 -1.37 15.82 -11.30
N GLN A 98 -1.28 14.95 -10.29
CA GLN A 98 -0.44 15.16 -9.11
C GLN A 98 0.75 14.21 -9.13
N GLU A 99 1.95 14.78 -9.12
CA GLU A 99 3.19 14.03 -8.96
C GLU A 99 3.78 14.25 -7.57
N TYR A 100 4.32 13.17 -7.00
CA TYR A 100 5.13 13.29 -5.81
C TYR A 100 6.56 13.70 -6.18
N SER A 101 6.97 14.88 -5.71
CA SER A 101 8.27 15.44 -6.01
C SER A 101 9.43 14.59 -5.45
N THR A 102 10.41 14.32 -6.30
CA THR A 102 11.70 13.69 -5.95
C THR A 102 12.74 14.69 -5.43
N LYS A 103 12.40 15.98 -5.31
CA LYS A 103 13.30 16.98 -4.74
C LYS A 103 13.48 16.73 -3.23
N SER A 104 14.71 16.89 -2.74
CA SER A 104 15.07 16.80 -1.32
C SER A 104 14.73 15.44 -0.65
N LEU A 105 14.87 14.33 -1.38
CA LEU A 105 14.58 12.99 -0.87
C LEU A 105 15.40 12.59 0.36
N SER A 106 16.65 13.05 0.45
CA SER A 106 17.52 12.79 1.60
C SER A 106 16.94 13.38 2.89
N ALA A 107 16.34 14.57 2.81
CA ALA A 107 15.78 15.29 3.96
C ALA A 107 14.43 14.72 4.45
N LYS A 108 13.65 14.04 3.60
CA LYS A 108 12.34 13.49 3.98
C LYS A 108 12.46 12.11 4.63
N ARG A 109 11.80 11.89 5.76
CA ARG A 109 11.66 10.54 6.37
C ARG A 109 10.77 9.67 5.48
N LEU A 110 11.08 8.37 5.39
CA LEU A 110 10.29 7.40 4.63
C LEU A 110 8.82 7.40 5.06
N GLU A 111 8.57 7.41 6.36
CA GLU A 111 7.23 7.49 6.96
C GLU A 111 6.44 8.73 6.51
N LYS A 112 7.12 9.88 6.37
CA LYS A 112 6.49 11.10 5.85
C LYS A 112 6.12 10.93 4.38
N ILE A 113 6.97 10.30 3.57
CA ILE A 113 6.69 10.02 2.16
C ILE A 113 5.48 9.08 2.02
N VAL A 114 5.44 7.98 2.79
CA VAL A 114 4.29 7.06 2.77
C VAL A 114 3.01 7.79 3.17
N ARG A 115 3.05 8.61 4.22
CA ARG A 115 1.89 9.40 4.64
C ARG A 115 1.43 10.35 3.55
N ASP A 116 2.33 11.13 2.96
CA ASP A 116 1.97 12.10 1.94
C ASP A 116 1.40 11.43 0.69
N ILE A 117 1.97 10.30 0.25
CA ILE A 117 1.41 9.49 -0.83
C ILE A 117 0.00 8.98 -0.46
N CYS A 118 -0.20 8.49 0.75
CA CYS A 118 -1.53 8.05 1.20
C CYS A 118 -2.57 9.18 1.20
N GLU A 119 -2.16 10.40 1.52
CA GLU A 119 -3.02 11.60 1.45
C GLU A 119 -3.39 11.94 0.00
N LEU A 120 -2.43 11.89 -0.93
CA LEU A 120 -2.67 12.12 -2.36
C LEU A 120 -3.52 11.03 -3.02
N ILE A 121 -3.43 9.78 -2.55
CA ILE A 121 -4.30 8.69 -3.03
C ILE A 121 -5.75 8.89 -2.55
N ARG A 122 -5.94 9.53 -1.38
CA ARG A 122 -7.26 9.73 -0.76
C ARG A 122 -8.04 10.88 -1.40
N SER A 123 -7.36 11.87 -1.98
CA SER A 123 -7.96 13.01 -2.67
C SER A 123 -8.57 12.64 -4.01
#